data_AF-A0A8I6S3M2-F1
#
_entry.id   AF-A0A8I6S3M2-F1
#
_cell.length_a   1.000
_cell.length_b   1.000
_cell.length_c   1.000
_cell.angle_alpha   90.00
_cell.angle_beta   90.00
_cell.angle_gamma   90.00
#
_symmetry.space_group_name_H-M   'P 1'
#
loop_
_entity.id
_entity.type
_entity.pdbx_description
1 polymer ?
#
loop_
_entity_poly.entity_id
_entity_poly.type
_entity_poly.pdbx_seq_one_letter_code
_entity_poly.pdbx_strand_id
1 'polypeptide(L)'
;MKERLATFLVLLSLAAFAYSLPPRKDRPFYVDCLTSRECGKGQCCTIGTGRFSMPACRNYLDKGESCNHGQPVSTNLTYPDGFHVMYENIYYNFCPCASNLRCSETTATCEDPTDTDFNVID
;
A
#
# COMPACT_ATOMS: atom_id res chain seq x y z
N MET A 1 -8.57 43.74 6.23
CA MET A 1 -8.63 43.07 7.56
C MET A 1 -9.69 41.96 7.58
N LYS A 2 -10.94 42.23 7.17
CA LYS A 2 -12.03 41.23 7.03
C LYS A 2 -11.67 40.00 6.18
N GLU A 3 -11.08 40.21 5.01
CA GLU A 3 -10.64 39.13 4.10
C GLU A 3 -9.71 38.12 4.79
N ARG A 4 -8.70 38.62 5.51
CA ARG A 4 -7.71 37.79 6.21
C ARG A 4 -8.34 37.02 7.37
N LEU A 5 -9.29 37.64 8.09
CA LEU A 5 -10.02 36.98 9.18
C LEU A 5 -10.87 35.82 8.65
N ALA A 6 -11.56 36.01 7.51
CA ALA A 6 -12.33 34.95 6.87
C ALA A 6 -11.44 33.76 6.45
N THR A 7 -10.26 34.03 5.89
CA THR A 7 -9.32 32.96 5.51
C THR A 7 -8.83 32.18 6.73
N PHE A 8 -8.50 32.86 7.83
CA PHE A 8 -8.08 32.20 9.07
C PHE A 8 -9.19 31.30 9.66
N LEU A 9 -10.44 31.74 9.62
CA LEU A 9 -11.58 30.95 10.11
C LEU A 9 -11.83 29.69 9.27
N VAL A 10 -11.67 29.77 7.94
CA VAL A 10 -11.80 28.61 7.05
C VAL A 10 -10.67 27.60 7.27
N LEU A 11 -9.43 28.05 7.49
CA LEU A 11 -8.32 27.16 7.78
C LEU A 11 -8.47 26.47 9.15
N LEU A 12 -8.97 27.18 10.15
CA LEU A 12 -9.25 26.63 11.47
C LEU A 12 -10.37 25.58 11.44
N SER A 13 -11.43 25.80 10.66
CA SER A 13 -12.52 24.82 10.54
C SER A 13 -12.08 23.55 9.80
N LEU A 14 -11.25 23.67 8.76
CA LEU A 14 -10.66 22.51 8.06
C LEU A 14 -9.72 21.71 8.95
N ALA A 15 -8.88 22.38 9.74
CA ALA A 15 -8.02 21.72 10.71
C ALA A 15 -8.86 20.98 11.77
N ALA A 16 -9.87 21.63 12.36
CA ALA A 16 -10.77 21.02 13.33
C ALA A 16 -11.50 19.79 12.78
N PHE A 17 -11.93 19.82 11.51
CA PHE A 17 -12.57 18.69 10.85
C PHE A 17 -11.60 17.50 10.69
N ALA A 18 -10.35 17.76 10.31
CA ALA A 18 -9.32 16.72 10.21
C ALA A 18 -9.00 16.06 11.57
N TYR A 19 -9.01 16.82 12.66
CA TYR A 19 -8.82 16.29 14.02
C TYR A 19 -10.05 15.56 14.58
N SER A 20 -11.24 15.78 14.03
CA SER A 20 -12.48 15.13 14.45
C SER A 20 -12.71 13.75 13.82
N LEU A 21 -11.82 13.31 12.92
CA LEU A 21 -11.88 11.95 12.38
C LEU A 21 -11.59 10.96 13.52
N PRO A 22 -12.53 10.03 13.82
CA PRO A 22 -12.28 9.04 14.85
C PRO A 22 -11.06 8.20 14.46
N PRO A 23 -10.17 7.84 15.40
CA PRO A 23 -9.19 6.80 15.15
C PRO A 23 -9.96 5.54 14.73
N ARG A 24 -9.56 4.89 13.63
CA ARG A 24 -10.20 3.65 13.14
C ARG A 24 -10.10 2.57 14.21
N LYS A 25 -11.10 2.52 15.09
CA LYS A 25 -11.18 1.61 16.23
C LYS A 25 -11.96 0.35 15.91
N ASP A 26 -12.33 0.16 14.64
CA ASP A 26 -13.22 -0.91 14.19
C ASP A 26 -12.46 -2.20 13.81
N ARG A 27 -11.14 -2.26 14.04
CA ARG A 27 -10.32 -3.43 13.71
C ARG A 27 -9.29 -3.77 14.81
N PRO A 28 -8.90 -5.03 14.93
CA PRO A 28 -7.81 -5.47 15.80
C PRO A 28 -6.48 -4.80 15.44
N PHE A 29 -5.59 -4.68 16.44
CA PHE A 29 -4.29 -4.02 16.30
C PHE A 29 -3.35 -4.70 15.29
N TYR A 30 -3.59 -5.97 14.97
CA TYR A 30 -2.80 -6.76 14.03
C TYR A 30 -3.25 -6.58 12.57
N VAL A 31 -4.30 -5.79 12.31
CA VAL A 31 -4.78 -5.45 10.96
C VAL A 31 -4.39 -4.00 10.67
N ASP A 32 -3.21 -3.80 10.09
CA ASP A 32 -2.69 -2.45 9.81
C ASP A 32 -3.37 -1.80 8.59
N CYS A 33 -3.76 -2.60 7.60
CA CYS A 33 -4.41 -2.11 6.39
C CYS A 33 -5.47 -3.11 5.89
N LEU A 34 -6.57 -2.59 5.35
CA LEU A 34 -7.61 -3.38 4.65
C LEU A 34 -7.47 -3.31 3.13
N THR A 35 -6.87 -2.23 2.64
CA THR A 35 -6.65 -1.98 1.22
C THR A 35 -5.42 -1.09 1.03
N SER A 36 -4.75 -1.22 -0.13
CA SER A 36 -3.57 -0.40 -0.43
C SER A 36 -3.84 1.12 -0.45
N ARG A 37 -5.10 1.55 -0.57
CA ARG A 37 -5.48 2.97 -0.47
C ARG A 37 -5.33 3.57 0.93
N GLU A 38 -5.19 2.72 1.95
CA GLU A 38 -4.96 3.17 3.33
C GLU A 38 -3.47 3.47 3.60
N CYS A 39 -2.58 2.98 2.72
CA CYS A 39 -1.15 3.18 2.84
C CYS A 39 -0.70 4.52 2.23
N GLY A 40 0.53 4.93 2.56
CA GLY A 40 1.13 6.14 2.02
C GLY A 40 1.40 6.06 0.51
N LYS A 41 1.81 7.19 -0.08
CA LYS A 41 2.27 7.22 -1.48
C LYS A 41 3.50 6.32 -1.64
N GLY A 42 3.52 5.52 -2.70
CA GLY A 42 4.60 4.56 -2.93
C GLY A 42 4.58 3.36 -1.98
N GLN A 43 3.43 3.08 -1.37
CA GLN A 43 3.23 1.92 -0.50
C GLN A 43 2.01 1.11 -0.95
N CYS A 44 2.02 -0.18 -0.64
CA CYS A 44 0.87 -1.07 -0.78
C CYS A 44 0.57 -1.79 0.53
N CYS A 45 -0.64 -2.35 0.63
CA CYS A 45 -0.98 -3.26 1.71
C CYS A 45 -0.57 -4.68 1.30
N THR A 46 0.34 -5.31 2.06
CA THR A 46 0.71 -6.72 1.83
C THR A 46 0.19 -7.63 2.93
N ILE A 47 -0.05 -8.88 2.60
CA ILE A 47 -0.31 -9.94 3.56
C ILE A 47 0.52 -11.19 3.22
N GLY A 48 0.98 -11.90 4.24
CA GLY A 48 1.61 -13.22 4.04
C GLY A 48 0.60 -14.27 3.57
N THR A 49 1.10 -15.34 2.95
CA THR A 49 0.27 -16.50 2.57
C THR A 49 0.04 -17.50 3.71
N GLY A 50 0.68 -17.29 4.86
CA GLY A 50 0.48 -18.10 6.06
C GLY A 50 -0.89 -17.88 6.70
N ARG A 51 -1.36 -18.85 7.49
CA ARG A 51 -2.59 -18.68 8.29
C ARG A 51 -2.42 -17.54 9.30
N PHE A 52 -3.47 -16.75 9.45
CA PHE A 52 -3.51 -15.63 10.40
C PHE A 52 -2.41 -14.58 10.14
N SER A 53 -1.96 -14.48 8.90
CA SER A 53 -1.00 -13.44 8.49
C SER A 53 -1.57 -12.06 8.80
N MET A 54 -0.69 -11.18 9.26
CA MET A 54 -1.03 -9.82 9.64
C MET A 54 -0.74 -8.91 8.45
N PRO A 55 -1.73 -8.18 7.91
CA PRO A 55 -1.50 -7.25 6.83
C PRO A 55 -0.69 -6.05 7.33
N ALA A 56 0.18 -5.50 6.48
CA ALA A 56 1.00 -4.34 6.79
C ALA A 56 1.20 -3.46 5.56
N CYS A 57 1.27 -2.14 5.77
CA CYS A 57 1.73 -1.24 4.72
C CYS A 57 3.25 -1.42 4.48
N ARG A 58 3.63 -1.67 3.23
CA ARG A 58 5.03 -1.83 2.79
C ARG A 58 5.32 -0.90 1.62
N ASN A 59 6.57 -0.49 1.48
CA ASN A 59 7.00 0.31 0.33
C ASN A 59 6.94 -0.53 -0.96
N TYR A 60 6.73 0.15 -2.08
CA TYR A 60 6.98 -0.43 -3.39
C TYR A 60 8.45 -0.83 -3.50
N LEU A 61 8.71 -1.85 -4.32
CA LEU A 61 10.04 -2.41 -4.46
C LEU A 61 10.94 -1.52 -5.34
N ASP A 62 12.17 -1.32 -4.87
CA ASP A 62 13.22 -0.58 -5.56
C ASP A 62 13.98 -1.46 -6.57
N LYS A 63 14.81 -0.82 -7.40
CA LYS A 63 15.60 -1.50 -8.43
C LYS A 63 16.51 -2.57 -7.80
N GLY A 64 16.47 -3.77 -8.38
CA GLY A 64 17.26 -4.92 -7.93
C GLY A 64 16.63 -5.72 -6.79
N GLU A 65 15.55 -5.26 -6.17
CA GLU A 65 14.84 -6.04 -5.16
C GLU A 65 14.06 -7.19 -5.80
N SER A 66 13.99 -8.31 -5.08
CA SER A 66 13.23 -9.48 -5.51
C SER A 66 11.74 -9.17 -5.56
N CYS A 67 11.11 -9.52 -6.67
CA CYS A 67 9.70 -9.26 -6.93
C CYS A 67 9.00 -10.54 -7.40
N ASN A 68 7.68 -10.48 -7.41
CA ASN A 68 6.85 -11.43 -8.15
C ASN A 68 5.82 -10.66 -8.98
N HIS A 69 5.27 -11.27 -10.03
CA HIS A 69 4.21 -10.68 -10.85
C HIS A 69 2.84 -10.70 -10.16
N GLY A 70 2.83 -10.59 -8.83
CA GLY A 70 1.64 -10.62 -8.01
C GLY A 70 0.67 -9.51 -8.41
N GLN A 71 -0.55 -9.92 -8.79
CA GLN A 71 -1.65 -9.00 -8.99
C GLN A 71 -2.29 -8.68 -7.63
N PRO A 72 -2.89 -7.49 -7.48
CA PRO A 72 -3.67 -7.19 -6.29
C PRO A 72 -4.84 -8.17 -6.20
N VAL A 73 -5.13 -8.62 -4.98
CA VAL A 73 -6.19 -9.57 -4.67
C VAL A 73 -7.20 -8.97 -3.71
N SER A 74 -8.40 -9.53 -3.74
CA SER A 74 -9.42 -9.35 -2.70
C SER A 74 -9.69 -10.70 -2.05
N THR A 75 -9.73 -10.74 -0.72
CA THR A 75 -9.87 -11.99 0.02
C THR A 75 -10.52 -11.75 1.38
N ASN A 76 -11.20 -12.76 1.89
CA ASN A 76 -11.85 -12.73 3.20
C ASN A 76 -11.11 -13.66 4.15
N LEU A 77 -10.66 -13.13 5.29
CA LEU A 77 -10.01 -13.92 6.34
C LEU A 77 -10.81 -13.86 7.63
N THR A 78 -10.81 -14.97 8.35
CA THR A 78 -11.32 -15.06 9.71
C THR A 78 -10.16 -15.37 10.65
N TYR A 79 -9.94 -14.50 11.62
CA TYR A 79 -8.88 -14.65 12.61
C TYR A 79 -9.33 -15.54 13.79
N PRO A 80 -8.40 -16.05 14.61
CA PRO A 80 -8.73 -16.99 15.69
C PRO A 80 -9.62 -16.40 16.78
N ASP A 81 -9.66 -15.07 16.91
CA ASP A 81 -10.56 -14.33 17.80
C ASP A 81 -11.99 -14.17 17.23
N GLY A 82 -12.26 -14.75 16.07
CA GLY A 82 -13.53 -14.64 15.36
C GLY A 82 -13.68 -13.35 14.58
N PHE A 83 -12.67 -12.49 14.51
CA PHE A 83 -12.76 -11.27 13.72
C PHE A 83 -12.71 -11.61 12.22
N HIS A 84 -13.69 -11.09 11.48
CA HIS A 84 -13.83 -11.30 10.04
C HIS A 84 -13.38 -10.06 9.29
N VAL A 85 -12.48 -10.24 8.34
CA VAL A 85 -11.89 -9.14 7.56
C VAL A 85 -12.07 -9.39 6.09
N MET A 86 -12.62 -8.40 5.40
CA MET A 86 -12.64 -8.33 3.95
C MET A 86 -11.50 -7.41 3.49
N TYR A 87 -10.54 -8.00 2.78
CA TYR A 87 -9.44 -7.29 2.16
C TYR A 87 -9.74 -7.01 0.71
N GLU A 88 -9.34 -5.83 0.24
CA GLU A 88 -9.51 -5.41 -1.14
C GLU A 88 -8.24 -4.76 -1.66
N ASN A 89 -7.80 -5.13 -2.86
CA ASN A 89 -6.63 -4.51 -3.50
C ASN A 89 -5.38 -4.56 -2.59
N ILE A 90 -5.07 -5.77 -2.09
CA ILE A 90 -3.87 -6.07 -1.31
C ILE A 90 -2.95 -7.02 -2.09
N TYR A 91 -1.68 -7.12 -1.71
CA TYR A 91 -0.71 -7.99 -2.39
C TYR A 91 -0.21 -9.12 -1.48
N TYR A 92 0.09 -10.28 -2.05
CA TYR A 92 0.70 -11.36 -1.29
C TYR A 92 2.22 -11.19 -1.23
N ASN A 93 2.75 -11.12 0.00
CA ASN A 93 4.17 -11.02 0.36
C ASN A 93 4.91 -9.75 -0.09
N PHE A 94 4.75 -9.33 -1.35
CA PHE A 94 5.52 -8.24 -1.96
C PHE A 94 4.59 -7.16 -2.50
N CYS A 95 5.03 -5.90 -2.38
CA CYS A 95 4.43 -4.82 -3.16
C CYS A 95 4.87 -4.89 -4.61
N PRO A 96 4.17 -4.21 -5.53
CA PRO A 96 4.67 -4.02 -6.89
C PRO A 96 5.99 -3.23 -6.85
N CYS A 97 6.76 -3.32 -7.94
CA CYS A 97 7.88 -2.43 -8.18
C CYS A 97 7.42 -0.96 -8.23
N ALA A 98 8.32 -0.04 -7.94
CA ALA A 98 8.08 1.40 -8.11
C ALA A 98 7.62 1.73 -9.53
N SER A 99 6.91 2.84 -9.72
CA SER A 99 6.12 3.16 -10.93
C SER A 99 6.87 3.16 -12.27
N ASN A 100 8.20 3.25 -12.24
CA ASN A 100 9.08 3.24 -13.42
C ASN A 100 9.86 1.92 -13.60
N LEU A 101 9.59 0.92 -12.76
CA LEU A 101 10.27 -0.37 -12.77
C LEU A 101 9.28 -1.47 -13.13
N ARG A 102 9.79 -2.57 -13.70
CA ARG A 102 9.00 -3.77 -13.99
C ARG A 102 9.66 -4.97 -13.35
N CYS A 103 8.85 -5.90 -12.86
CA CYS A 103 9.36 -7.18 -12.38
C CYS A 103 9.81 -7.99 -13.59
N SER A 104 11.11 -8.32 -13.65
CA SER A 104 11.68 -9.12 -14.73
C SER A 104 11.26 -10.58 -14.59
N GLU A 105 10.79 -11.17 -15.69
CA GLU A 105 10.43 -12.60 -15.72
C GLU A 105 11.66 -13.51 -15.63
N THR A 106 12.84 -12.99 -16.00
CA THR A 106 14.08 -13.78 -16.05
C THR A 106 14.84 -13.75 -14.73
N THR A 107 15.00 -12.57 -14.13
CA THR A 107 15.80 -12.38 -12.91
C THR A 107 14.97 -12.35 -11.64
N ALA A 108 13.63 -12.23 -11.75
CA ALA A 108 12.71 -12.03 -10.63
C ALA A 108 13.09 -10.83 -9.75
N THR A 109 13.64 -9.77 -10.35
CA THR A 109 13.94 -8.50 -9.69
C THR A 109 13.30 -7.32 -10.41
N CYS A 110 13.15 -6.20 -9.70
CA CYS A 110 12.65 -4.97 -10.28
C CYS A 110 13.73 -4.30 -11.14
N GLU A 111 13.45 -4.13 -12.43
CA GLU A 111 14.39 -3.60 -13.42
C GLU A 111 13.80 -2.40 -14.17
N ASP A 112 14.67 -1.54 -14.68
CA ASP A 112 14.25 -0.47 -15.59
C ASP A 112 14.02 -1.10 -16.97
N PRO A 113 12.81 -0.98 -17.56
CA PRO A 113 12.52 -1.55 -18.87
C PRO A 113 13.36 -0.94 -20.01
N THR A 114 14.06 0.17 -19.79
CA THR A 114 14.96 0.78 -20.77
C THR A 114 16.39 0.23 -20.72
N ASP A 115 16.79 -0.44 -19.63
CA ASP A 115 18.12 -1.06 -19.50
C ASP A 115 18.24 -2.34 -20.35
N THR A 116 17.13 -2.97 -20.71
CA THR A 116 17.12 -4.21 -21.50
C THR A 116 17.38 -4.00 -23.00
N ASP A 117 17.35 -2.76 -23.51
CA ASP A 117 17.51 -2.45 -24.94
C ASP A 117 18.98 -2.39 -25.41
N PHE A 118 19.95 -2.44 -24.50
CA PHE A 118 21.38 -2.31 -24.83
C PHE A 118 22.14 -3.64 -24.98
N ASN A 119 21.49 -4.79 -24.78
CA ASN A 119 22.16 -6.10 -24.77
C ASN A 119 21.72 -7.07 -25.88
N VAL A 120 21.09 -6.58 -26.97
CA VAL A 120 20.78 -7.40 -28.16
C VAL A 120 21.76 -7.08 -29.30
N ILE A 121 23.05 -7.30 -29.08
CA ILE A 121 24.03 -7.56 -30.14
C ILE A 121 25.06 -8.56 -29.61
N ASP A 122 24.82 -9.85 -29.84
CA ASP A 122 25.87 -10.83 -30.20
C ASP A 122 25.22 -12.01 -30.96
#